data_AF-A0A221UYC2-F1
#
_entry.id   AF-A0A221UYC2-F1
#
_cell.length_a   1.000
_cell.length_b   1.000
_cell.length_c   1.000
_cell.angle_alpha   90.00
_cell.angle_beta   90.00
_cell.angle_gamma   90.00
#
_symmetry.space_group_name_H-M   'P 1'
#
loop_
_entity.id
_entity.type
_entity.pdbx_description
1 polymer ?
#
loop_
_entity_poly.entity_id
_entity_poly.type
_entity_poly.pdbx_seq_one_letter_code
_entity_poly.pdbx_strand_id
1 'polypeptide(L)'
;MILETSHRNKDISLLINDLVGKPFSFIKTIKMKGTVSKRMVIEESSDNMKDYLNSTFDATYANIELRPLGILVRIIKGTINFTWVIPFYQLVIYKGDYSSLYAQGRFVRFRKDGAFEQSKPFLHKLMRQKAKYESKYDFLNFK
;
A
#
# COMPACT_ATOMS: atom_id res chain seq x y z
N MET A 1 10.92 -2.26 -2.21
CA MET A 1 11.11 -3.64 -1.74
C MET A 1 9.80 -4.38 -1.84
N ILE A 2 9.80 -5.55 -2.49
CA ILE A 2 8.67 -6.47 -2.54
C ILE A 2 9.15 -7.77 -1.92
N LEU A 3 8.38 -8.31 -0.97
CA LEU A 3 8.72 -9.52 -0.24
C LEU A 3 7.63 -10.56 -0.45
N GLU A 4 8.00 -11.82 -0.59
CA GLU A 4 7.02 -12.89 -0.44
C GLU A 4 6.61 -13.00 1.04
N THR A 5 5.30 -13.04 1.28
CA THR A 5 4.66 -12.98 2.61
C THR A 5 3.56 -14.03 2.76
N SER A 6 3.65 -15.12 1.99
CA SER A 6 2.73 -16.27 2.04
C SER A 6 2.73 -16.91 3.43
N HIS A 7 3.91 -17.00 4.05
CA HIS A 7 4.11 -17.57 5.38
C HIS A 7 4.61 -16.52 6.37
N ARG A 8 4.30 -16.73 7.65
CA ARG A 8 4.77 -15.84 8.72
C ARG A 8 6.27 -16.01 8.91
N ASN A 9 7.01 -14.94 8.68
CA ASN A 9 8.45 -14.86 8.93
C ASN A 9 8.75 -13.67 9.87
N LYS A 10 9.48 -13.93 10.95
CA LYS A 10 9.79 -12.92 11.98
C LYS A 10 10.74 -11.85 11.46
N ASP A 11 11.75 -12.22 10.69
CA ASP A 11 12.76 -11.31 10.15
C ASP A 11 12.12 -10.36 9.12
N ILE A 12 11.26 -10.91 8.25
CA ILE A 12 10.44 -10.10 7.34
C ILE A 12 9.56 -9.10 8.12
N SER A 13 8.96 -9.55 9.24
CA SER A 13 8.12 -8.68 10.06
C SER A 13 8.93 -7.55 10.72
N LEU A 14 10.14 -7.84 11.20
CA LEU A 14 11.05 -6.84 11.75
C LEU A 14 11.44 -5.81 10.69
N LEU A 15 11.89 -6.28 9.50
CA LEU A 15 12.25 -5.43 8.38
C LEU A 15 11.10 -4.52 7.94
N ILE A 16 9.88 -5.06 7.83
CA ILE A 16 8.67 -4.26 7.54
C ILE A 16 8.45 -3.21 8.62
N ASN A 17 8.54 -3.59 9.90
CA ASN A 17 8.31 -2.68 11.01
C ASN A 17 9.33 -1.55 11.06
N ASP A 18 10.58 -1.82 10.70
CA ASP A 18 11.64 -0.81 10.67
C ASP A 18 11.41 0.22 9.56
N LEU A 19 10.91 -0.22 8.40
CA LEU A 19 10.68 0.66 7.25
C LEU A 19 9.40 1.49 7.33
N VAL A 20 8.29 0.89 7.80
CA VAL A 20 6.96 1.54 7.77
C VAL A 20 6.31 1.67 9.15
N GLY A 21 7.00 1.28 10.21
CA GLY A 21 6.50 1.29 11.58
C GLY A 21 5.63 0.07 11.90
N LYS A 22 5.49 -0.29 13.19
CA LYS A 22 4.63 -1.38 13.68
C LYS A 22 3.14 -1.18 13.29
N PRO A 23 2.32 -2.27 13.23
CA PRO A 23 0.89 -2.13 12.98
C PRO A 23 0.24 -1.23 14.04
N PHE A 24 -0.84 -0.56 13.68
CA PHE A 24 -1.62 0.19 14.66
C PHE A 24 -2.21 -0.75 15.72
N SER A 25 -2.26 -0.28 16.98
CA SER A 25 -2.91 -1.03 18.05
C SER A 25 -4.40 -1.20 17.77
N PHE A 26 -5.00 -2.24 18.34
CA PHE A 26 -6.43 -2.57 18.16
C PHE A 26 -7.35 -1.36 18.42
N ILE A 27 -7.15 -0.68 19.55
CA ILE A 27 -7.91 0.53 19.92
C ILE A 27 -7.80 1.61 18.84
N LYS A 28 -6.59 1.82 18.30
CA LYS A 28 -6.36 2.82 17.25
C LYS A 28 -6.99 2.40 15.93
N THR A 29 -6.93 1.12 15.58
CA THR A 29 -7.59 0.57 14.39
C THR A 29 -9.11 0.79 14.43
N ILE A 30 -9.75 0.57 15.58
CA ILE A 30 -11.19 0.87 15.75
C ILE A 30 -11.46 2.36 15.59
N LYS A 31 -10.70 3.24 16.28
CA LYS A 31 -10.84 4.70 16.15
C LYS A 31 -10.65 5.19 14.70
N MET A 32 -9.83 4.49 13.91
CA MET A 32 -9.58 4.78 12.50
C MET A 32 -10.60 4.15 11.54
N LYS A 33 -11.62 3.45 12.05
CA LYS A 33 -12.60 2.67 11.28
C LYS A 33 -11.90 1.69 10.33
N GLY A 34 -10.98 0.90 10.89
CA GLY A 34 -10.12 -0.03 10.16
C GLY A 34 -8.84 0.61 9.62
N THR A 35 -7.85 -0.20 9.25
CA THR A 35 -6.54 0.24 8.72
C THR A 35 -6.15 -0.52 7.46
N VAL A 36 -7.06 -1.30 6.90
CA VAL A 36 -6.86 -2.08 5.68
C VAL A 36 -7.98 -1.74 4.69
N SER A 37 -7.66 -1.62 3.41
CA SER A 37 -8.64 -1.42 2.34
C SER A 37 -9.42 -2.71 2.03
N LYS A 38 -10.53 -2.57 1.29
CA LYS A 38 -11.09 -3.73 0.59
C LYS A 38 -10.12 -4.22 -0.49
N ARG A 39 -10.37 -5.43 -0.97
CA ARG A 39 -9.60 -6.05 -2.05
C ARG A 39 -9.98 -5.35 -3.36
N MET A 40 -9.01 -4.72 -4.02
CA MET A 40 -9.20 -3.99 -5.27
C MET A 40 -8.46 -4.72 -6.39
N VAL A 41 -8.96 -4.63 -7.62
CA VAL A 41 -8.32 -5.21 -8.81
C VAL A 41 -7.21 -4.28 -9.31
N ILE A 42 -6.03 -4.82 -9.59
CA ILE A 42 -4.97 -4.11 -10.33
C ILE A 42 -5.31 -4.21 -11.82
N GLU A 43 -5.55 -3.07 -12.46
CA GLU A 43 -5.86 -2.93 -13.90
C GLU A 43 -4.58 -2.81 -14.73
N GLU A 44 -3.64 -1.98 -14.28
CA GLU A 44 -2.39 -1.70 -14.97
C GLU A 44 -1.22 -1.66 -14.00
N SER A 45 -0.01 -1.90 -14.49
CA SER A 45 1.23 -1.84 -13.71
C SER A 45 2.44 -1.61 -14.58
N SER A 46 3.57 -1.25 -13.97
CA SER A 46 4.87 -1.21 -14.65
C SER A 46 5.38 -2.61 -14.98
N ASP A 47 6.27 -2.71 -15.98
CA ASP A 47 6.82 -4.01 -16.41
C ASP A 47 7.51 -4.78 -15.27
N ASN A 48 8.25 -4.08 -14.42
CA ASN A 48 8.92 -4.64 -13.24
C ASN A 48 7.98 -5.01 -12.07
N MET A 49 6.66 -4.88 -12.24
CA MET A 49 5.64 -5.43 -11.35
C MET A 49 5.07 -6.76 -11.84
N LYS A 50 5.20 -7.09 -13.14
CA LYS A 50 4.54 -8.25 -13.76
C LYS A 50 4.89 -9.58 -13.08
N ASP A 51 6.11 -9.73 -12.58
CA ASP A 51 6.56 -10.94 -11.87
C ASP A 51 5.74 -11.24 -10.59
N TYR A 52 5.10 -10.22 -10.01
CA TYR A 52 4.31 -10.33 -8.78
C TYR A 52 2.80 -10.42 -9.04
N LEU A 53 2.37 -10.30 -10.30
CA LEU A 53 0.96 -10.36 -10.69
C LEU A 53 0.59 -11.75 -11.21
N ASN A 54 -0.71 -12.03 -11.25
CA ASN A 54 -1.23 -13.20 -11.94
C ASN A 54 -0.97 -13.12 -13.46
N SER A 55 -1.23 -14.24 -14.14
CA SER A 55 -1.28 -14.26 -15.60
C SER A 55 -2.31 -13.26 -16.13
N THR A 56 -2.18 -12.86 -17.40
CA THR A 56 -3.10 -11.90 -18.04
C THR A 56 -4.56 -12.34 -18.05
N PHE A 57 -4.85 -13.63 -17.83
CA PHE A 57 -6.20 -14.19 -17.84
C PHE A 57 -6.88 -14.14 -16.47
N ASP A 58 -6.12 -13.91 -15.39
CA ASP A 58 -6.64 -13.90 -14.02
C ASP A 58 -6.51 -12.52 -13.40
N ALA A 59 -7.59 -12.03 -12.78
CA ALA A 59 -7.56 -10.75 -12.09
C ALA A 59 -6.53 -10.81 -10.95
N THR A 60 -5.60 -9.86 -10.94
CA THR A 60 -4.71 -9.66 -9.80
C THR A 60 -5.38 -8.70 -8.83
N TYR A 61 -5.36 -9.07 -7.56
CA TYR A 61 -5.98 -8.24 -6.54
C TYR A 61 -4.96 -7.83 -5.49
N ALA A 62 -5.21 -6.67 -4.89
CA ALA A 62 -4.45 -6.23 -3.76
C ALA A 62 -5.28 -5.52 -2.69
N ASN A 63 -4.77 -5.56 -1.47
CA ASN A 63 -5.23 -4.78 -0.33
C ASN A 63 -4.11 -3.85 0.11
N ILE A 64 -4.49 -2.66 0.59
CA ILE A 64 -3.55 -1.70 1.16
C ILE A 64 -3.74 -1.69 2.67
N GLU A 65 -2.67 -1.98 3.42
CA GLU A 65 -2.60 -1.75 4.86
C GLU A 65 -1.90 -0.42 5.14
N LEU A 66 -2.53 0.41 5.96
CA LEU A 66 -1.99 1.68 6.42
C LEU A 66 -1.11 1.46 7.64
N ARG A 67 0.10 2.01 7.61
CA ARG A 67 1.08 1.97 8.71
C ARG A 67 1.45 3.38 9.17
N PRO A 68 2.09 3.54 10.34
CA PRO A 68 2.48 4.86 10.84
C PRO A 68 3.41 5.64 9.92
N LEU A 69 4.33 4.96 9.21
CA LEU A 69 5.36 5.58 8.37
C LEU A 69 5.26 5.19 6.89
N GLY A 70 4.20 4.51 6.48
CA GLY A 70 4.03 4.05 5.11
C GLY A 70 2.79 3.19 4.90
N ILE A 71 2.85 2.37 3.86
CA ILE A 71 1.80 1.39 3.52
C ILE A 71 2.40 0.05 3.12
N LEU A 72 1.57 -0.98 3.21
CA LEU A 72 1.84 -2.29 2.63
C LEU A 72 0.79 -2.56 1.55
N VAL A 73 1.22 -2.81 0.32
CA VAL A 73 0.32 -3.27 -0.74
C VAL A 73 0.49 -4.78 -0.86
N ARG A 74 -0.45 -5.53 -0.30
CA ARG A 74 -0.47 -7.00 -0.38
C ARG A 74 -1.12 -7.41 -1.69
N ILE A 75 -0.35 -8.04 -2.57
CA ILE A 75 -0.73 -8.55 -3.89
C ILE A 75 -0.93 -10.07 -3.80
N ILE A 76 -2.06 -10.54 -4.30
CA ILE A 76 -2.44 -11.96 -4.28
C ILE A 76 -2.17 -12.56 -5.66
N LYS A 77 -1.17 -13.45 -5.75
CA LYS A 77 -0.78 -14.19 -6.96
C LYS A 77 -1.04 -15.69 -6.77
N GLY A 78 -2.16 -16.19 -7.27
CA GLY A 78 -2.62 -17.55 -6.95
C GLY A 78 -2.70 -17.79 -5.44
N THR A 79 -1.90 -18.73 -4.93
CA THR A 79 -1.76 -19.04 -3.49
C THR A 79 -0.63 -18.25 -2.81
N ILE A 80 0.21 -17.56 -3.58
CA ILE A 80 1.36 -16.80 -3.10
C ILE A 80 0.94 -15.35 -2.83
N ASN A 81 1.42 -14.79 -1.72
CA ASN A 81 1.19 -13.38 -1.38
C ASN A 81 2.48 -12.59 -1.44
N PHE A 82 2.53 -11.55 -2.26
CA PHE A 82 3.61 -10.57 -2.24
C PHE A 82 3.19 -9.33 -1.46
N THR A 83 4.09 -8.74 -0.68
CA THR A 83 3.86 -7.46 -0.03
C THR A 83 4.85 -6.45 -0.55
N TRP A 84 4.33 -5.43 -1.24
CA TRP A 84 5.10 -4.26 -1.64
C TRP A 84 5.12 -3.26 -0.49
N VAL A 85 6.30 -3.06 0.08
CA VAL A 85 6.53 -2.20 1.25
C VAL A 85 6.92 -0.81 0.78
N ILE A 86 6.10 0.18 1.11
CA ILE A 86 6.27 1.56 0.62
C ILE A 86 6.27 2.55 1.80
N PRO A 87 7.43 3.08 2.20
CA PRO A 87 7.52 4.22 3.10
C PRO A 87 6.87 5.48 2.50
N PHE A 88 6.29 6.36 3.33
CA PHE A 88 5.59 7.55 2.83
C PHE A 88 6.47 8.51 2.03
N TYR A 89 7.76 8.59 2.35
CA TYR A 89 8.72 9.43 1.62
C TYR A 89 9.03 8.91 0.20
N GLN A 90 8.68 7.65 -0.11
CA GLN A 90 8.83 7.08 -1.46
C GLN A 90 7.49 6.97 -2.20
N LEU A 91 6.37 7.12 -1.48
CA LEU A 91 5.02 6.95 -2.02
C LEU A 91 4.57 8.22 -2.75
N VAL A 92 4.16 8.07 -4.00
CA VAL A 92 3.54 9.13 -4.80
C VAL A 92 2.13 8.70 -5.22
N ILE A 93 1.16 9.59 -4.95
CA ILE A 93 -0.26 9.42 -5.31
C ILE A 93 -0.75 10.78 -5.83
N TYR A 94 -1.27 10.80 -7.05
CA TYR A 94 -1.82 12.03 -7.63
C TYR A 94 -3.19 12.34 -7.02
N LYS A 95 -3.40 13.63 -6.72
CA LYS A 95 -4.69 14.14 -6.22
C LYS A 95 -5.77 13.93 -7.28
N GLY A 96 -6.97 13.54 -6.85
CA GLY A 96 -8.16 13.40 -7.70
C GLY A 96 -8.40 12.01 -8.27
N ASP A 97 -7.35 11.25 -8.60
CA ASP A 97 -7.50 9.91 -9.17
C ASP A 97 -7.47 8.81 -8.08
N TYR A 98 -6.52 8.88 -7.13
CA TYR A 98 -6.26 7.91 -6.05
C TYR A 98 -6.11 6.43 -6.48
N SER A 99 -6.34 6.12 -7.74
CA SER A 99 -6.32 4.78 -8.32
C SER A 99 -4.89 4.27 -8.51
N SER A 100 -3.92 5.16 -8.62
CA SER A 100 -2.54 4.80 -8.95
C SER A 100 -1.60 5.06 -7.78
N LEU A 101 -0.77 4.06 -7.48
CA LEU A 101 0.31 4.14 -6.51
C LEU A 101 1.64 4.04 -7.24
N TYR A 102 2.55 4.97 -6.98
CA TYR A 102 3.90 4.99 -7.53
C TYR A 102 4.92 4.97 -6.40
N ALA A 103 5.95 4.14 -6.50
CA ALA A 103 7.12 4.18 -5.62
C ALA A 103 8.26 3.35 -6.20
N GLN A 104 9.51 3.64 -5.83
CA GLN A 104 10.65 2.74 -6.10
C GLN A 104 10.76 2.29 -7.58
N GLY A 105 10.48 3.20 -8.52
CA GLY A 105 10.48 2.91 -9.96
C GLY A 105 9.38 1.94 -10.44
N ARG A 106 8.31 1.75 -9.66
CA ARG A 106 7.17 0.86 -9.94
C ARG A 106 5.86 1.63 -9.84
N PHE A 107 4.83 1.14 -10.54
CA PHE A 107 3.46 1.59 -10.32
C PHE A 107 2.44 0.46 -10.43
N VAL A 108 1.31 0.64 -9.75
CA VAL A 108 0.09 -0.12 -9.97
C VAL A 108 -1.08 0.86 -10.06
N ARG A 109 -2.03 0.60 -10.95
CA ARG A 109 -3.30 1.32 -11.07
C ARG A 109 -4.46 0.38 -10.80
N PHE A 110 -5.31 0.74 -9.86
CA PHE A 110 -6.51 -0.01 -9.51
C PHE A 110 -7.64 0.28 -10.49
N ARG A 111 -8.41 -0.77 -10.82
CA ARG A 111 -9.66 -0.66 -11.56
C ARG A 111 -10.67 0.17 -10.77
N LYS A 112 -11.36 1.10 -11.42
CA LYS A 112 -12.42 1.92 -10.80
C LYS A 112 -13.76 1.19 -10.76
N ASP A 113 -13.79 0.03 -10.12
CA ASP A 113 -15.00 -0.77 -9.91
C ASP A 113 -15.68 -0.46 -8.56
N GLY A 114 -16.75 -1.20 -8.24
CA GLY A 114 -17.46 -1.03 -6.98
C GLY A 114 -16.59 -1.28 -5.73
N ALA A 115 -15.56 -2.12 -5.82
CA ALA A 115 -14.65 -2.38 -4.69
C ALA A 115 -13.68 -1.20 -4.47
N PHE A 116 -13.24 -0.56 -5.56
CA PHE A 116 -12.49 0.69 -5.50
C PHE A 116 -13.33 1.83 -4.91
N GLU A 117 -14.56 2.01 -5.38
CA GLU A 117 -15.48 3.05 -4.87
C GLU A 117 -15.71 2.91 -3.36
N GLN A 118 -15.92 1.68 -2.88
CA GLN A 118 -16.06 1.38 -1.46
C GLN A 118 -14.76 1.60 -0.66
N SER A 119 -13.60 1.66 -1.31
CA SER A 119 -12.29 1.89 -0.70
C SER A 119 -11.90 3.37 -0.65
N LYS A 120 -12.64 4.28 -1.30
CA LYS A 120 -12.36 5.73 -1.26
C LYS A 120 -12.21 6.32 0.15
N PRO A 121 -13.07 5.99 1.14
CA PRO A 121 -12.88 6.48 2.51
C PRO A 121 -11.54 6.06 3.13
N PHE A 122 -11.06 4.86 2.80
CA PHE A 122 -9.74 4.38 3.19
C PHE A 122 -8.63 5.17 2.47
N LEU A 123 -8.75 5.38 1.15
CA LEU A 123 -7.75 6.11 0.35
C LEU A 123 -7.62 7.58 0.81
N HIS A 124 -8.72 8.26 1.13
CA HIS A 124 -8.70 9.60 1.72
C HIS A 124 -7.97 9.63 3.07
N LYS A 125 -8.19 8.59 3.90
CA LYS A 125 -7.49 8.44 5.19
C LYS A 125 -5.98 8.21 4.99
N LEU A 126 -5.59 7.42 3.99
CA LEU A 126 -4.20 7.22 3.59
C LEU A 126 -3.54 8.55 3.19
N MET A 127 -4.20 9.34 2.33
CA MET A 127 -3.69 10.66 1.92
C MET A 127 -3.50 11.60 3.11
N ARG A 128 -4.44 11.60 4.05
CA ARG A 128 -4.32 12.40 5.29
C ARG A 128 -3.16 11.94 6.17
N GLN A 129 -2.89 10.64 6.27
CA GLN A 129 -1.72 10.15 7.02
C GLN A 129 -0.41 10.50 6.33
N LYS A 130 -0.33 10.37 5.00
CA LYS A 130 0.86 10.79 4.23
C LYS A 130 1.12 12.28 4.40
N ALA A 131 0.11 13.14 4.26
CA ALA A 131 0.25 14.58 4.46
C ALA A 131 0.70 14.93 5.89
N LYS A 132 0.20 14.20 6.90
CA LYS A 132 0.66 14.35 8.29
C LYS A 132 2.13 13.95 8.47
N TYR A 133 2.57 12.89 7.79
CA TYR A 133 3.97 12.49 7.77
C TYR A 133 4.82 13.59 7.12
N GLU A 134 4.46 14.05 5.92
CA GLU A 134 5.18 15.11 5.20
C GLU A 134 5.28 16.40 6.01
N SER A 135 4.17 16.91 6.54
CA SER A 135 4.18 18.10 7.41
C SER A 135 5.05 17.94 8.66
N LYS A 136 5.20 16.71 9.16
CA LYS A 136 6.11 16.43 10.28
C LYS A 136 7.58 16.43 9.84
N TYR A 137 7.93 16.19 8.59
CA TYR A 137 9.32 16.08 8.12
C TYR A 137 9.72 17.14 7.08
N ASP A 138 8.80 18.04 6.70
CA ASP A 138 9.02 19.17 5.77
C ASP A 138 10.07 20.18 6.25
N PHE A 139 10.46 20.13 7.53
CA PHE A 139 11.51 20.99 8.10
C PHE A 139 12.95 20.61 7.67
N LEU A 140 13.13 19.50 6.94
CA LEU A 140 14.44 19.06 6.43
C LEU A 140 14.78 19.61 5.04
N ASN A 141 14.01 20.59 4.54
CA ASN A 141 14.42 21.37 3.37
C ASN A 141 15.63 22.24 3.72
N PHE A 142 16.83 21.70 3.49
CA PHE A 142 18.04 22.52 3.34
C PHE A 142 17.78 23.50 2.18
N LYS A 143 17.56 24.76 2.53
CA LYS A 143 17.66 25.88 1.59
C LYS A 143 19.11 26.04 1.12
#